data_AF-A0A444YCD3-F1
#
_entry.id   AF-A0A444YCD3-F1
#
_cell.length_a   1.000
_cell.length_b   1.000
_cell.length_c   1.000
_cell.angle_alpha   90.00
_cell.angle_beta   90.00
_cell.angle_gamma   90.00
#
_symmetry.space_group_name_H-M   'P 1'
#
loop_
_entity.id
_entity.type
_entity.pdbx_description
1 polymer ?
#
loop_
_entity_poly.entity_id
_entity_poly.type
_entity_poly.pdbx_seq_one_letter_code
_entity_poly.pdbx_strand_id
1 'polypeptide(L)'
;MEKGLETCTIAGKKNDKAVNEDLLKDEIFFGFESQQKVSASYVVVIGLGGVGSHAASMLLRSGVGKLLLVDFDQVSLSSLNRHAVATRADVGIPKAQCLKEHFSSIFPECQVDAKVLLYDSSTEEEILSGHPDFVLDCIDNIDTKVALLAACVRRGLKVLSATGAGARADPTRIRIADLRESTNDPLSRSVRHRLRKDHGIEGGIPVVFSLEKPKAKLLPFKGPNGEEENPSDYQIVPGFRVRIIPVLGTIPAIFGQVMASYVVTELAGFQVQTEPIVNFDTDHYHTLHQRLIEHEELVYGTSQQVQVDVEEVMYIVKELWHGRSARDQLVKEVGRGMWRSVDEHESRTLDDIKEKEPEFYNSRPRLLLSRWVSYTLAPPNTINPYLREAGVGDTVQLRNFMFDNFLITAFVERWRPETHSFHLP
;
A
#
# COMPACT_ATOMS: atom_id res chain seq x y z
N MET A 1 6.50 -38.69 10.54
CA MET A 1 6.38 -37.53 9.63
C MET A 1 7.71 -37.36 8.90
N GLU A 2 8.11 -38.33 8.08
CA GLU A 2 9.49 -38.40 7.54
C GLU A 2 9.49 -39.05 6.15
N LYS A 3 8.53 -38.68 5.30
CA LYS A 3 8.51 -39.06 3.89
C LYS A 3 8.11 -37.85 3.06
N GLY A 4 9.07 -37.31 2.29
CA GLY A 4 8.80 -36.51 1.10
C GLY A 4 9.11 -35.01 1.13
N LEU A 5 10.21 -34.55 1.75
CA LEU A 5 10.77 -33.23 1.37
C LEU A 5 11.75 -33.46 0.21
N GLU A 6 11.34 -33.13 -1.01
CA GLU A 6 12.29 -32.82 -2.08
C GLU A 6 13.01 -31.51 -1.71
N THR A 7 14.34 -31.42 -1.90
CA THR A 7 15.17 -30.34 -1.34
C THR A 7 15.48 -29.24 -2.35
N CYS A 8 15.40 -27.97 -1.92
CA CYS A 8 15.51 -26.82 -2.83
C CYS A 8 16.98 -26.69 -3.25
N THR A 9 17.26 -26.73 -4.55
CA THR A 9 18.64 -26.71 -5.06
C THR A 9 18.90 -25.38 -5.77
N ILE A 10 19.64 -24.48 -5.13
CA ILE A 10 20.13 -23.26 -5.79
C ILE A 10 21.41 -23.62 -6.57
N ALA A 11 21.35 -23.44 -7.89
CA ALA A 11 22.47 -23.47 -8.84
C ALA A 11 23.71 -24.29 -8.40
N GLY A 12 23.59 -25.62 -8.43
CA GLY A 12 24.74 -26.53 -8.41
C GLY A 12 25.42 -26.79 -7.04
N LYS A 13 24.93 -26.22 -5.93
CA LYS A 13 25.42 -26.58 -4.58
C LYS A 13 24.48 -27.61 -3.94
N LYS A 14 24.96 -28.86 -3.85
CA LYS A 14 24.25 -29.99 -3.23
C LYS A 14 23.96 -29.73 -1.75
N ASN A 15 22.71 -29.98 -1.34
CA ASN A 15 22.28 -30.39 0.01
C ASN A 15 22.97 -29.68 1.17
N ASP A 16 22.79 -28.37 1.31
CA ASP A 16 23.01 -27.73 2.61
C ASP A 16 21.73 -27.82 3.45
N LYS A 17 21.83 -28.42 4.64
CA LYS A 17 20.71 -28.50 5.58
C LYS A 17 20.31 -27.10 6.06
N ALA A 18 21.26 -26.18 6.18
CA ALA A 18 21.00 -24.81 6.62
C ALA A 18 20.10 -24.07 5.63
N VAL A 19 20.38 -24.17 4.33
CA VAL A 19 19.56 -23.53 3.27
C VAL A 19 18.12 -24.06 3.26
N ASN A 20 17.96 -25.37 3.46
CA ASN A 20 16.63 -25.98 3.53
C ASN A 20 15.86 -25.52 4.78
N GLU A 21 16.54 -25.30 5.91
CA GLU A 21 15.90 -24.74 7.11
C GLU A 21 15.58 -23.25 6.98
N ASP A 22 16.45 -22.46 6.34
CA ASP A 22 16.28 -21.02 6.12
C ASP A 22 15.03 -20.72 5.28
N LEU A 23 14.81 -21.51 4.23
CA LEU A 23 13.70 -21.33 3.28
C LEU A 23 12.47 -22.19 3.60
N LEU A 24 12.51 -23.01 4.65
CA LEU A 24 11.46 -23.98 4.97
C LEU A 24 10.07 -23.35 5.06
N LYS A 25 9.97 -22.15 5.64
CA LYS A 25 8.67 -21.48 5.80
C LYS A 25 8.09 -21.00 4.48
N ASP A 26 8.94 -20.48 3.60
CA ASP A 26 8.51 -20.01 2.28
C ASP A 26 8.16 -21.22 1.40
N GLU A 27 8.91 -22.33 1.51
CA GLU A 27 8.60 -23.59 0.83
C GLU A 27 7.27 -24.20 1.30
N ILE A 28 6.99 -24.22 2.61
CA ILE A 28 5.70 -24.67 3.14
C ILE A 28 4.55 -23.77 2.65
N PHE A 29 4.80 -22.47 2.51
CA PHE A 29 3.79 -21.50 2.08
C PHE A 29 3.48 -21.60 0.58
N PHE A 30 4.51 -21.59 -0.29
CA PHE A 30 4.36 -21.55 -1.74
C PHE A 30 4.35 -22.94 -2.42
N GLY A 31 4.86 -23.95 -1.73
CA GLY A 31 5.21 -25.23 -2.31
C GLY A 31 6.60 -25.24 -2.96
N PHE A 32 7.16 -26.45 -3.07
CA PHE A 32 8.51 -26.70 -3.54
C PHE A 32 8.83 -26.12 -4.92
N GLU A 33 8.00 -26.40 -5.93
CA GLU A 33 8.22 -25.93 -7.31
C GLU A 33 8.21 -24.41 -7.41
N SER A 34 7.33 -23.75 -6.67
CA SER A 34 7.22 -22.29 -6.62
C SER A 34 8.46 -21.68 -5.96
N GLN A 35 8.93 -22.26 -4.87
CA GLN A 35 10.15 -21.81 -4.20
C GLN A 35 11.38 -21.98 -5.10
N GLN A 36 11.47 -23.07 -5.87
CA GLN A 36 12.55 -23.24 -6.85
C GLN A 36 12.57 -22.15 -7.92
N LYS A 37 11.40 -21.67 -8.39
CA LYS A 37 11.33 -20.54 -9.33
C LYS A 37 11.91 -19.27 -8.70
N VAL A 38 11.53 -18.96 -7.46
CA VAL A 38 12.09 -17.82 -6.72
C VAL A 38 13.62 -17.96 -6.62
N SER A 39 14.11 -19.15 -6.27
CA SER A 39 15.54 -19.42 -6.15
C SER A 39 16.32 -19.46 -7.46
N ALA A 40 15.66 -19.66 -8.60
CA ALA A 40 16.29 -19.54 -9.92
C ALA A 40 16.27 -18.10 -10.47
N SER A 41 15.55 -17.18 -9.81
CA SER A 41 15.29 -15.84 -10.35
C SER A 41 16.46 -14.87 -10.19
N TYR A 42 16.55 -13.93 -11.13
CA TYR A 42 17.48 -12.80 -11.13
C TYR A 42 16.73 -11.46 -10.98
N VAL A 43 17.03 -10.74 -9.90
CA VAL A 43 16.40 -9.44 -9.61
C VAL A 43 17.44 -8.31 -9.54
N VAL A 44 17.10 -7.17 -10.16
CA VAL A 44 17.92 -5.95 -10.13
C VAL A 44 17.23 -4.92 -9.22
N VAL A 45 17.95 -4.36 -8.25
CA VAL A 45 17.44 -3.33 -7.34
C VAL A 45 18.26 -2.05 -7.49
N ILE A 46 17.60 -0.96 -7.90
CA ILE A 46 18.25 0.32 -8.22
C ILE A 46 17.79 1.38 -7.22
N GLY A 47 18.74 1.97 -6.50
CA GLY A 47 18.51 2.87 -5.38
C GLY A 47 18.37 2.10 -4.07
N LEU A 48 19.43 2.10 -3.27
CA LEU A 48 19.60 1.32 -2.04
C LEU A 48 19.46 2.21 -0.79
N GLY A 49 18.57 3.20 -0.86
CA GLY A 49 18.15 4.01 0.27
C GLY A 49 17.20 3.27 1.21
N GLY A 50 16.28 4.00 1.86
CA GLY A 50 15.37 3.40 2.85
C GLY A 50 14.31 2.45 2.28
N VAL A 51 14.08 2.47 0.96
CA VAL A 51 13.16 1.52 0.30
C VAL A 51 13.94 0.32 -0.23
N GLY A 52 14.88 0.55 -1.15
CA GLY A 52 15.57 -0.53 -1.85
C GLY A 52 16.46 -1.39 -0.96
N SER A 53 17.09 -0.83 0.09
CA SER A 53 17.87 -1.66 1.04
C SER A 53 16.97 -2.68 1.76
N HIS A 54 15.75 -2.30 2.13
CA HIS A 54 14.78 -3.19 2.75
C HIS A 54 14.19 -4.20 1.75
N ALA A 55 13.91 -3.77 0.52
CA ALA A 55 13.44 -4.66 -0.53
C ALA A 55 14.48 -5.73 -0.85
N ALA A 56 15.73 -5.34 -1.11
CA ALA A 56 16.83 -6.24 -1.40
C ALA A 56 17.09 -7.22 -0.24
N SER A 57 17.00 -6.75 1.01
CA SER A 57 17.21 -7.58 2.19
C SER A 57 16.17 -8.70 2.29
N MET A 58 14.90 -8.41 1.96
CA MET A 58 13.87 -9.45 1.99
C MET A 58 13.89 -10.35 0.77
N LEU A 59 14.20 -9.83 -0.42
CA LEU A 59 14.40 -10.67 -1.61
C LEU A 59 15.49 -11.73 -1.37
N LEU A 60 16.61 -11.32 -0.76
CA LEU A 60 17.66 -12.24 -0.35
C LEU A 60 17.12 -13.33 0.60
N ARG A 61 16.39 -12.91 1.65
CA ARG A 61 15.87 -13.82 2.68
C ARG A 61 14.77 -14.75 2.20
N SER A 62 14.04 -14.37 1.15
CA SER A 62 13.08 -15.24 0.46
C SER A 62 13.75 -16.17 -0.55
N GLY A 63 15.08 -16.18 -0.61
CA GLY A 63 15.85 -17.14 -1.38
C GLY A 63 16.00 -16.81 -2.84
N VAL A 64 15.86 -15.53 -3.27
CA VAL A 64 16.19 -15.11 -4.64
C VAL A 64 17.65 -15.46 -4.94
N GLY A 65 17.88 -16.19 -6.04
CA GLY A 65 19.19 -16.77 -6.32
C GLY A 65 20.24 -15.78 -6.81
N LYS A 66 19.82 -14.70 -7.47
CA LYS A 66 20.74 -13.67 -7.97
C LYS A 66 20.20 -12.26 -7.76
N LEU A 67 21.02 -11.40 -7.19
CA LEU A 67 20.73 -9.98 -6.97
C LEU A 67 21.80 -9.10 -7.58
N LEU A 68 21.38 -8.09 -8.35
CA LEU A 68 22.24 -6.96 -8.72
C LEU A 68 21.79 -5.71 -7.94
N LEU A 69 22.69 -5.19 -7.12
CA LEU A 69 22.49 -4.02 -6.27
C LEU A 69 23.16 -2.80 -6.89
N VAL A 70 22.39 -1.78 -7.24
CA VAL A 70 22.89 -0.57 -7.93
C VAL A 70 22.58 0.68 -7.12
N ASP A 71 23.62 1.36 -6.65
CA ASP A 71 23.53 2.67 -6.02
C ASP A 71 24.90 3.37 -6.06
N PHE A 72 24.94 4.65 -6.42
CA PHE A 72 26.17 5.44 -6.46
C PHE A 72 26.52 6.08 -5.11
N ASP A 73 25.55 6.18 -4.19
CA ASP A 73 25.72 6.83 -2.90
C ASP A 73 26.52 5.98 -1.91
N GLN A 74 27.11 6.69 -0.95
CA GLN A 74 27.69 6.11 0.26
C GLN A 74 26.71 6.15 1.43
N VAL A 75 26.91 5.27 2.40
CA VAL A 75 26.19 5.30 3.67
C VAL A 75 26.57 6.59 4.41
N SER A 76 25.56 7.38 4.75
CA SER A 76 25.72 8.59 5.57
C SER A 76 25.12 8.39 6.95
N LEU A 77 25.50 9.22 7.93
CA LEU A 77 24.85 9.25 9.25
C LEU A 77 23.33 9.46 9.15
N SER A 78 22.89 10.29 8.19
CA SER A 78 21.46 10.55 7.93
C SER A 78 20.76 9.36 7.27
N SER A 79 21.47 8.38 6.74
CA SER A 79 20.90 7.15 6.17
C SER A 79 20.54 6.12 7.24
N LEU A 80 21.23 6.14 8.39
CA LEU A 80 21.11 5.11 9.44
C LEU A 80 19.73 5.00 10.08
N ASN A 81 18.89 6.05 9.98
CA ASN A 81 17.54 6.00 10.53
C ASN A 81 16.56 5.15 9.70
N ARG A 82 16.95 4.72 8.49
CA ARG A 82 16.06 4.04 7.54
C ARG A 82 16.73 3.01 6.63
N HIS A 83 18.06 2.90 6.63
CA HIS A 83 18.76 1.90 5.82
C HIS A 83 18.71 0.54 6.52
N ALA A 84 18.46 -0.54 5.77
CA ALA A 84 18.09 -1.84 6.36
C ALA A 84 19.18 -2.48 7.24
N VAL A 85 20.45 -2.40 6.83
CA VAL A 85 21.56 -3.13 7.49
C VAL A 85 22.71 -2.23 7.94
N ALA A 86 22.72 -0.97 7.53
CA ALA A 86 23.88 -0.12 7.73
C ALA A 86 24.00 0.29 9.21
N THR A 87 25.23 0.22 9.70
CA THR A 87 25.61 0.59 11.05
C THR A 87 26.50 1.83 11.04
N ARG A 88 26.90 2.32 12.22
CA ARG A 88 27.86 3.44 12.32
C ARG A 88 29.22 3.11 11.70
N ALA A 89 29.62 1.83 11.68
CA ALA A 89 30.88 1.40 11.09
C ALA A 89 30.86 1.47 9.55
N ASP A 90 29.66 1.42 8.95
CA ASP A 90 29.50 1.43 7.50
C ASP A 90 29.51 2.84 6.88
N VAL A 91 29.55 3.90 7.71
CA VAL A 91 29.51 5.28 7.22
C VAL A 91 30.72 5.57 6.33
N GLY A 92 30.45 6.05 5.11
CA GLY A 92 31.45 6.28 4.05
C GLY A 92 31.65 5.10 3.09
N ILE A 93 31.09 3.92 3.40
CA ILE A 93 31.12 2.77 2.49
C ILE A 93 30.01 2.94 1.43
N PRO A 94 30.24 2.63 0.15
CA PRO A 94 29.18 2.60 -0.87
C PRO A 94 28.02 1.70 -0.44
N LYS A 95 26.77 2.20 -0.54
CA LYS A 95 25.57 1.47 -0.07
C LYS A 95 25.44 0.09 -0.71
N ALA A 96 25.75 -0.01 -2.01
CA ALA A 96 25.74 -1.27 -2.74
C ALA A 96 26.73 -2.30 -2.19
N GLN A 97 27.94 -1.86 -1.83
CA GLN A 97 28.96 -2.74 -1.24
C GLN A 97 28.60 -3.12 0.19
N CYS A 98 28.13 -2.17 1.00
CA CYS A 98 27.63 -2.43 2.35
C CYS A 98 26.57 -3.55 2.33
N LEU A 99 25.55 -3.47 1.46
CA LEU A 99 24.54 -4.53 1.37
C LEU A 99 25.15 -5.87 0.92
N LYS A 100 26.03 -5.88 -0.09
CA LYS A 100 26.68 -7.12 -0.56
C LYS A 100 27.48 -7.82 0.54
N GLU A 101 28.25 -7.07 1.32
CA GLU A 101 29.03 -7.61 2.43
C GLU A 101 28.12 -8.21 3.51
N HIS A 102 27.08 -7.47 3.92
CA HIS A 102 26.12 -7.96 4.91
C HIS A 102 25.32 -9.16 4.39
N PHE A 103 24.91 -9.18 3.13
CA PHE A 103 24.13 -10.27 2.53
C PHE A 103 24.92 -11.58 2.45
N SER A 104 26.23 -11.49 2.22
CA SER A 104 27.13 -12.66 2.22
C SER A 104 27.16 -13.39 3.57
N SER A 105 26.84 -12.69 4.67
CA SER A 105 26.71 -13.28 6.01
C SER A 105 25.32 -13.84 6.32
N ILE A 106 24.31 -13.46 5.53
CA ILE A 106 22.91 -13.84 5.74
C ILE A 106 22.55 -15.05 4.87
N PHE A 107 22.88 -15.02 3.58
CA PHE A 107 22.53 -16.06 2.63
C PHE A 107 23.62 -16.18 1.55
N PRO A 108 24.74 -16.88 1.85
CA PRO A 108 25.93 -16.96 0.99
C PRO A 108 25.69 -17.72 -0.34
N GLU A 109 24.56 -18.39 -0.49
CA GLU A 109 24.13 -19.09 -1.69
C GLU A 109 23.65 -18.15 -2.79
N CYS A 110 23.12 -16.99 -2.43
CA CYS A 110 22.70 -15.99 -3.41
C CYS A 110 23.93 -15.35 -4.07
N GLN A 111 23.92 -15.29 -5.40
CA GLN A 111 24.88 -14.51 -6.16
C GLN A 111 24.52 -13.01 -6.04
N VAL A 112 25.26 -12.28 -5.21
CA VAL A 112 25.07 -10.83 -5.05
C VAL A 112 26.18 -10.05 -5.76
N ASP A 113 25.79 -9.29 -6.78
CA ASP A 113 26.64 -8.33 -7.48
C ASP A 113 26.30 -6.90 -7.04
N ALA A 114 27.32 -6.06 -6.87
CA ALA A 114 27.17 -4.67 -6.45
C ALA A 114 27.83 -3.75 -7.47
N LYS A 115 27.09 -2.72 -7.91
CA LYS A 115 27.56 -1.70 -8.86
C LYS A 115 27.37 -0.32 -8.25
N VAL A 116 28.50 0.38 -8.09
CA VAL A 116 28.51 1.75 -7.57
C VAL A 116 28.39 2.72 -8.74
N LEU A 117 27.18 2.80 -9.30
CA LEU A 117 26.87 3.54 -10.53
C LEU A 117 25.55 4.29 -10.39
N LEU A 118 25.46 5.45 -11.05
CA LEU A 118 24.19 6.13 -11.29
C LEU A 118 23.56 5.52 -12.54
N TYR A 119 22.24 5.32 -12.52
CA TYR A 119 21.52 4.90 -13.72
C TYR A 119 21.44 6.07 -14.72
N ASP A 120 21.92 5.86 -15.93
CA ASP A 120 21.74 6.76 -17.07
C ASP A 120 21.82 5.98 -18.38
N SER A 121 21.74 6.68 -19.52
CA SER A 121 21.79 6.02 -20.83
C SER A 121 23.10 5.29 -21.10
N SER A 122 24.21 5.69 -20.48
CA SER A 122 25.52 5.06 -20.66
C SER A 122 25.68 3.79 -19.82
N THR A 123 25.02 3.71 -18.66
CA THR A 123 25.05 2.55 -17.76
C THR A 123 23.87 1.60 -17.94
N GLU A 124 22.85 1.99 -18.73
CA GLU A 124 21.64 1.19 -18.98
C GLU A 124 21.95 -0.24 -19.40
N GLU A 125 22.83 -0.42 -20.38
CA GLU A 125 23.16 -1.76 -20.90
C GLU A 125 23.85 -2.60 -19.84
N GLU A 126 24.74 -2.01 -19.05
CA GLU A 126 25.41 -2.72 -17.96
C GLU A 126 24.40 -3.16 -16.88
N ILE A 127 23.50 -2.25 -16.47
CA ILE A 127 22.56 -2.47 -15.36
C ILE A 127 21.41 -3.42 -15.75
N LEU A 128 20.90 -3.33 -16.98
CA LEU A 128 19.74 -4.08 -17.46
C LEU A 128 20.12 -5.27 -18.36
N SER A 129 21.40 -5.59 -18.47
CA SER A 129 21.87 -6.79 -19.17
C SER A 129 21.41 -8.08 -18.49
N GLY A 130 21.46 -9.20 -19.22
CA GLY A 130 21.18 -10.53 -18.66
C GLY A 130 19.71 -10.85 -18.42
N HIS A 131 18.79 -9.98 -18.87
CA HIS A 131 17.33 -10.21 -18.85
C HIS A 131 16.81 -10.54 -17.44
N PRO A 132 16.86 -9.57 -16.51
CA PRO A 132 16.37 -9.80 -15.16
C PRO A 132 14.88 -10.16 -15.17
N ASP A 133 14.50 -11.12 -14.33
CA ASP A 133 13.11 -11.53 -14.13
C ASP A 133 12.29 -10.40 -13.50
N PHE A 134 12.95 -9.52 -12.74
CA PHE A 134 12.34 -8.33 -12.14
C PHE A 134 13.35 -7.19 -11.94
N VAL A 135 12.87 -5.96 -12.16
CA VAL A 135 13.58 -4.72 -11.82
C VAL A 135 12.81 -3.96 -10.74
N LEU A 136 13.47 -3.62 -9.63
CA LEU A 136 12.91 -2.75 -8.59
C LEU A 136 13.52 -1.36 -8.71
N ASP A 137 12.66 -0.39 -8.99
CA ASP A 137 13.02 1.01 -9.05
C ASP A 137 12.73 1.70 -7.71
N CYS A 138 13.78 1.98 -6.96
CA CYS A 138 13.76 2.67 -5.67
C CYS A 138 14.45 4.04 -5.73
N ILE A 139 14.58 4.62 -6.93
CA ILE A 139 15.20 5.92 -7.16
C ILE A 139 14.28 7.06 -6.68
N ASP A 140 14.85 8.14 -6.17
CA ASP A 140 14.11 9.34 -5.73
C ASP A 140 14.25 10.55 -6.69
N ASN A 141 15.21 10.51 -7.62
CA ASN A 141 15.38 11.47 -8.71
C ASN A 141 14.38 11.22 -9.86
N ILE A 142 13.71 12.27 -10.32
CA ILE A 142 12.65 12.17 -11.35
C ILE A 142 13.23 11.78 -12.71
N ASP A 143 14.30 12.45 -13.18
CA ASP A 143 14.91 12.20 -14.49
C ASP A 143 15.38 10.74 -14.61
N THR A 144 16.13 10.30 -13.60
CA THR A 144 16.70 8.96 -13.54
C THR A 144 15.60 7.89 -13.49
N LYS A 145 14.56 8.13 -12.68
CA LYS A 145 13.39 7.24 -12.59
C LYS A 145 12.64 7.13 -13.92
N VAL A 146 12.38 8.25 -14.59
CA VAL A 146 11.69 8.26 -15.90
C VAL A 146 12.51 7.48 -16.94
N ALA A 147 13.83 7.72 -16.98
CA ALA A 147 14.72 7.03 -17.91
C ALA A 147 14.72 5.50 -17.68
N LEU A 148 14.80 5.05 -16.42
CA LEU A 148 14.75 3.63 -16.08
C LEU A 148 13.42 2.98 -16.47
N LEU A 149 12.30 3.59 -16.09
CA LEU A 149 10.98 3.05 -16.38
C LEU A 149 10.71 2.98 -17.88
N ALA A 150 11.12 3.99 -18.64
CA ALA A 150 11.03 3.98 -20.10
C ALA A 150 11.90 2.89 -20.72
N ALA A 151 13.11 2.65 -20.19
CA ALA A 151 13.98 1.58 -20.65
C ALA A 151 13.40 0.19 -20.37
N CYS A 152 12.86 -0.05 -19.17
CA CYS A 152 12.20 -1.32 -18.84
C CYS A 152 11.03 -1.60 -19.79
N VAL A 153 10.16 -0.62 -20.03
CA VAL A 153 9.03 -0.76 -20.97
C VAL A 153 9.54 -1.05 -22.39
N ARG A 154 10.52 -0.29 -22.88
CA ARG A 154 11.12 -0.48 -24.22
C ARG A 154 11.76 -1.86 -24.38
N ARG A 155 12.35 -2.41 -23.32
CA ARG A 155 13.02 -3.72 -23.31
C ARG A 155 12.07 -4.88 -22.97
N GLY A 156 10.82 -4.61 -22.61
CA GLY A 156 9.86 -5.63 -22.16
C GLY A 156 10.22 -6.26 -20.80
N LEU A 157 10.95 -5.54 -19.95
CA LEU A 157 11.35 -6.00 -18.62
C LEU A 157 10.24 -5.72 -17.59
N LYS A 158 9.98 -6.69 -16.71
CA LYS A 158 9.08 -6.49 -15.57
C LYS A 158 9.70 -5.51 -14.59
N VAL A 159 8.94 -4.49 -14.20
CA VAL A 159 9.43 -3.44 -13.29
C VAL A 159 8.37 -3.08 -12.26
N LEU A 160 8.80 -2.86 -11.00
CA LEU A 160 7.99 -2.32 -9.91
C LEU A 160 8.67 -1.07 -9.38
N SER A 161 7.96 0.05 -9.35
CA SER A 161 8.51 1.34 -8.90
C SER A 161 7.99 1.72 -7.52
N ALA A 162 8.87 2.19 -6.64
CA ALA A 162 8.46 2.93 -5.46
C ALA A 162 8.28 4.42 -5.79
N THR A 163 7.19 4.99 -5.28
CA THR A 163 6.97 6.45 -5.33
C THR A 163 7.53 7.12 -4.05
N GLY A 164 7.11 8.36 -3.76
CA GLY A 164 7.63 9.12 -2.63
C GLY A 164 7.17 8.56 -1.28
N ALA A 165 8.04 7.86 -0.55
CA ALA A 165 7.78 7.35 0.80
C ALA A 165 8.01 8.39 1.93
N GLY A 166 8.59 9.55 1.61
CA GLY A 166 8.86 10.61 2.60
C GLY A 166 7.62 11.40 3.02
N ALA A 167 7.72 12.12 4.14
CA ALA A 167 6.64 12.93 4.72
C ALA A 167 5.33 12.16 5.00
N ARG A 168 5.44 10.86 5.25
CA ARG A 168 4.34 9.94 5.50
C ARG A 168 4.54 9.22 6.83
N ALA A 169 3.44 8.78 7.43
CA ALA A 169 3.44 8.00 8.68
C ALA A 169 2.44 6.83 8.63
N ASP A 170 1.75 6.64 7.50
CA ASP A 170 0.55 5.85 7.40
C ASP A 170 0.81 4.51 6.63
N PRO A 171 1.21 3.38 7.28
CA PRO A 171 1.46 2.12 6.56
C PRO A 171 0.25 1.43 5.88
N THR A 172 -0.89 1.26 6.54
CA THR A 172 -2.18 0.75 6.00
C THR A 172 -2.76 1.53 4.80
N ARG A 173 -2.13 2.63 4.36
CA ARG A 173 -2.51 3.39 3.15
C ARG A 173 -1.60 3.08 1.98
N ILE A 174 -0.60 2.23 2.18
CA ILE A 174 0.27 1.74 1.14
C ILE A 174 -0.52 0.77 0.27
N ARG A 175 -0.38 0.91 -1.04
CA ARG A 175 -1.05 0.11 -2.06
C ARG A 175 -0.10 -0.15 -3.23
N ILE A 176 -0.38 -1.22 -3.96
CA ILE A 176 0.24 -1.54 -5.25
C ILE A 176 -0.84 -1.37 -6.30
N ALA A 177 -0.57 -0.59 -7.34
CA ALA A 177 -1.45 -0.46 -8.49
C ALA A 177 -0.71 0.14 -9.69
N ASP A 178 -1.41 0.32 -10.81
CA ASP A 178 -0.84 1.01 -11.97
C ASP A 178 -0.41 2.44 -11.60
N LEU A 179 0.71 2.88 -12.15
CA LEU A 179 1.21 4.24 -11.98
C LEU A 179 0.11 5.29 -12.23
N ARG A 180 -0.78 5.08 -13.21
CA ARG A 180 -1.93 5.96 -13.54
C ARG A 180 -2.84 6.23 -12.35
N GLU A 181 -3.04 5.22 -11.50
CA GLU A 181 -3.97 5.26 -10.38
C GLU A 181 -3.37 5.92 -9.14
N SER A 182 -2.04 6.18 -9.14
CA SER A 182 -1.38 6.78 -7.99
C SER A 182 -1.80 8.23 -7.76
N THR A 183 -2.28 8.51 -6.54
CA THR A 183 -2.75 9.83 -6.10
C THR A 183 -1.94 10.32 -4.89
N ASN A 184 -2.11 11.61 -4.53
CA ASN A 184 -1.49 12.22 -3.35
C ASN A 184 0.05 12.14 -3.27
N ASP A 185 0.74 12.01 -4.42
CA ASP A 185 2.20 11.89 -4.46
C ASP A 185 2.81 12.77 -5.57
N PRO A 186 3.56 13.84 -5.22
CA PRO A 186 4.22 14.71 -6.19
C PRO A 186 5.25 14.01 -7.09
N LEU A 187 5.99 13.01 -6.57
CA LEU A 187 6.98 12.26 -7.36
C LEU A 187 6.26 11.47 -8.45
N SER A 188 5.23 10.71 -8.07
CA SER A 188 4.45 9.92 -9.03
C SER A 188 3.79 10.79 -10.10
N ARG A 189 3.30 11.98 -9.73
CA ARG A 189 2.66 12.93 -10.65
C ARG A 189 3.65 13.43 -11.71
N SER A 190 4.84 13.84 -11.29
CA SER A 190 5.89 14.31 -12.20
C SER A 190 6.39 13.19 -13.12
N VAL A 191 6.57 11.99 -12.59
CA VAL A 191 7.00 10.80 -13.35
C VAL A 191 5.95 10.43 -14.39
N ARG A 192 4.67 10.35 -14.01
CA ARG A 192 3.55 10.14 -14.96
C ARG A 192 3.53 11.14 -16.08
N HIS A 193 3.61 12.43 -15.73
CA HIS A 193 3.56 13.49 -16.71
C HIS A 193 4.67 13.35 -17.75
N ARG A 194 5.89 13.07 -17.29
CA ARG A 194 7.05 12.93 -18.17
C ARG A 194 7.07 11.64 -18.98
N LEU A 195 6.70 10.50 -18.39
CA LEU A 195 6.55 9.25 -19.14
C LEU A 195 5.56 9.40 -20.29
N ARG A 196 4.42 10.06 -20.05
CA ARG A 196 3.44 10.33 -21.10
C ARG A 196 3.97 11.31 -22.13
N LYS A 197 4.58 12.43 -21.70
CA LYS A 197 5.04 13.50 -22.59
C LYS A 197 6.24 13.07 -23.44
N ASP A 198 7.24 12.46 -22.83
CA ASP A 198 8.56 12.22 -23.43
C ASP A 198 8.64 10.83 -24.07
N HIS A 199 7.83 9.86 -23.63
CA HIS A 199 7.88 8.46 -24.09
C HIS A 199 6.54 7.88 -24.55
N GLY A 200 5.43 8.62 -24.44
CA GLY A 200 4.09 8.10 -24.78
C GLY A 200 3.58 6.98 -23.86
N ILE A 201 4.20 6.79 -22.69
CA ILE A 201 3.84 5.74 -21.74
C ILE A 201 2.78 6.30 -20.80
N GLU A 202 1.55 5.81 -20.94
CA GLU A 202 0.43 6.26 -20.10
C GLU A 202 0.26 5.43 -18.83
N GLY A 203 0.58 4.12 -18.86
CA GLY A 203 0.43 3.18 -17.75
C GLY A 203 1.10 1.84 -18.01
N GLY A 204 0.65 0.79 -17.33
CA GLY A 204 1.23 -0.56 -17.41
C GLY A 204 2.45 -0.78 -16.51
N ILE A 205 2.76 0.20 -15.65
CA ILE A 205 3.87 0.13 -14.70
C ILE A 205 3.27 0.02 -13.29
N PRO A 206 3.39 -1.12 -12.61
CA PRO A 206 2.95 -1.23 -11.22
C PRO A 206 3.85 -0.39 -10.31
N VAL A 207 3.24 0.26 -9.32
CA VAL A 207 3.93 1.11 -8.35
C VAL A 207 3.45 0.86 -6.93
N VAL A 208 4.39 0.94 -5.97
CA VAL A 208 4.09 1.04 -4.54
C VAL A 208 4.00 2.50 -4.16
N PHE A 209 2.82 2.92 -3.71
CA PHE A 209 2.55 4.30 -3.28
C PHE A 209 1.66 4.32 -2.04
N SER A 210 1.46 5.51 -1.47
CA SER A 210 0.55 5.69 -0.33
C SER A 210 -0.53 6.71 -0.65
N LEU A 211 -1.77 6.38 -0.28
CA LEU A 211 -2.93 7.26 -0.39
C LEU A 211 -2.92 8.39 0.66
N GLU A 212 -2.01 8.35 1.64
CA GLU A 212 -1.83 9.42 2.62
C GLU A 212 -1.43 10.73 1.92
N LYS A 213 -1.89 11.88 2.41
CA LYS A 213 -1.32 13.16 2.00
C LYS A 213 -0.01 13.40 2.76
N PRO A 214 1.06 13.90 2.11
CA PRO A 214 2.29 14.27 2.81
C PRO A 214 2.01 15.21 4.00
N LYS A 215 2.45 14.82 5.20
CA LYS A 215 2.20 15.54 6.47
C LYS A 215 3.29 16.55 6.85
N ALA A 216 4.48 16.43 6.25
CA ALA A 216 5.61 17.30 6.54
C ALA A 216 5.99 18.16 5.33
N LYS A 217 6.33 19.43 5.59
CA LYS A 217 6.90 20.33 4.59
C LYS A 217 8.40 20.07 4.44
N LEU A 218 8.95 20.44 3.29
CA LEU A 218 10.40 20.46 3.05
C LEU A 218 11.06 21.35 4.11
N LEU A 219 12.12 20.85 4.73
CA LEU A 219 12.90 21.68 5.64
C LEU A 219 13.65 22.75 4.84
N PRO A 220 13.67 24.01 5.32
CA PRO A 220 14.52 25.03 4.73
C PRO A 220 15.98 24.59 4.87
N PHE A 221 16.76 24.75 3.81
CA PHE A 221 18.19 24.52 3.86
C PHE A 221 18.80 25.68 4.67
N LYS A 222 19.53 25.36 5.73
CA LYS A 222 20.34 26.33 6.48
C LYS A 222 21.79 25.98 6.24
N GLY A 223 22.57 26.91 5.70
CA GLY A 223 24.01 26.72 5.55
C GLY A 223 24.71 26.51 6.91
N PRO A 224 25.98 26.12 6.93
CA PRO A 224 26.77 25.95 8.16
C PRO A 224 26.78 27.22 9.04
N ASN A 225 26.54 28.40 8.46
CA ASN A 225 26.47 29.69 9.15
C ASN A 225 25.03 30.14 9.50
N GLY A 226 24.01 29.33 9.22
CA GLY A 226 22.62 29.65 9.54
C GLY A 226 21.92 30.61 8.55
N GLU A 227 22.59 31.02 7.47
CA GLU A 227 22.00 31.81 6.39
C GLU A 227 21.18 30.93 5.43
N GLU A 228 20.12 31.49 4.84
CA GLU A 228 19.35 30.86 3.74
C GLU A 228 20.20 30.89 2.46
N GLU A 229 21.18 30.00 2.38
CA GLU A 229 22.02 29.85 1.19
C GLU A 229 21.30 29.10 0.07
N ASN A 230 21.68 29.40 -1.17
CA ASN A 230 21.05 28.83 -2.33
C ASN A 230 21.36 27.32 -2.39
N PRO A 231 20.36 26.42 -2.34
CA PRO A 231 20.60 24.98 -2.21
C PRO A 231 21.38 24.39 -3.41
N SER A 232 21.43 25.08 -4.55
CA SER A 232 22.25 24.72 -5.71
C SER A 232 23.74 24.62 -5.40
N ASP A 233 24.23 25.40 -4.44
CA ASP A 233 25.67 25.61 -4.22
C ASP A 233 26.32 24.43 -3.46
N TYR A 234 25.49 23.53 -2.92
CA TYR A 234 25.88 22.31 -2.22
C TYR A 234 25.52 21.03 -2.99
N GLN A 235 25.15 21.14 -4.26
CA GLN A 235 24.88 19.97 -5.10
C GLN A 235 26.18 19.25 -5.46
N ILE A 236 26.38 18.05 -4.91
CA ILE A 236 27.47 17.15 -5.34
C ILE A 236 27.22 16.66 -6.79
N VAL A 237 25.93 16.53 -7.17
CA VAL A 237 25.50 16.16 -8.51
C VAL A 237 24.38 17.12 -8.96
N PRO A 238 24.50 17.75 -10.14
CA PRO A 238 23.47 18.63 -10.68
C PRO A 238 22.10 17.94 -10.74
N GLY A 239 21.05 18.59 -10.23
CA GLY A 239 19.67 18.09 -10.29
C GLY A 239 19.21 17.20 -9.13
N PHE A 240 20.07 16.92 -8.14
CA PHE A 240 19.67 16.25 -6.91
C PHE A 240 19.07 17.21 -5.87
N ARG A 241 18.08 16.71 -5.12
CA ARG A 241 17.36 17.54 -4.12
C ARG A 241 18.26 17.85 -2.92
N VAL A 242 18.53 19.13 -2.73
CA VAL A 242 19.27 19.63 -1.54
C VAL A 242 18.35 19.87 -0.34
N ARG A 243 17.04 20.06 -0.58
CA ARG A 243 16.04 20.18 0.49
C ARG A 243 15.64 18.80 1.01
N ILE A 244 15.85 18.58 2.31
CA ILE A 244 15.55 17.32 2.98
C ILE A 244 14.04 17.22 3.22
N ILE A 245 13.42 16.17 2.66
CA ILE A 245 12.09 15.74 3.06
C ILE A 245 12.24 14.99 4.38
N PRO A 246 11.51 15.35 5.46
CA PRO A 246 11.49 14.56 6.67
C PRO A 246 11.00 13.13 6.40
N VAL A 247 11.74 12.13 6.86
CA VAL A 247 11.42 10.71 6.63
C VAL A 247 11.29 9.98 7.95
N LEU A 248 10.12 9.41 8.20
CA LEU A 248 9.92 8.39 9.22
C LEU A 248 10.38 7.05 8.64
N GLY A 249 11.53 6.53 9.10
CA GLY A 249 12.21 5.38 8.47
C GLY A 249 11.36 4.12 8.33
N THR A 250 10.34 3.93 9.17
CA THR A 250 9.41 2.79 9.08
C THR A 250 8.61 2.78 7.78
N ILE A 251 8.28 3.94 7.20
CA ILE A 251 7.46 3.98 5.97
C ILE A 251 8.25 3.53 4.74
N PRO A 252 9.43 4.08 4.42
CA PRO A 252 10.28 3.52 3.36
C PRO A 252 10.58 2.04 3.55
N ALA A 253 10.84 1.61 4.80
CA ALA A 253 11.07 0.20 5.09
C ALA A 253 9.88 -0.65 4.68
N ILE A 254 8.66 -0.28 5.07
CA ILE A 254 7.43 -0.99 4.70
C ILE A 254 7.18 -0.93 3.19
N PHE A 255 7.49 0.18 2.50
CA PHE A 255 7.47 0.19 1.03
C PHE A 255 8.38 -0.90 0.46
N GLY A 256 9.60 -1.03 0.98
CA GLY A 256 10.53 -2.07 0.56
C GLY A 256 10.03 -3.49 0.85
N GLN A 257 9.42 -3.70 2.03
CA GLN A 257 8.79 -4.98 2.38
C GLN A 257 7.64 -5.33 1.43
N VAL A 258 6.79 -4.36 1.10
CA VAL A 258 5.67 -4.53 0.17
C VAL A 258 6.18 -4.84 -1.24
N MET A 259 7.26 -4.18 -1.69
CA MET A 259 7.90 -4.50 -2.97
C MET A 259 8.43 -5.93 -3.01
N ALA A 260 9.17 -6.34 -1.97
CA ALA A 260 9.71 -7.69 -1.90
C ALA A 260 8.58 -8.74 -1.89
N SER A 261 7.53 -8.53 -1.09
CA SER A 261 6.39 -9.43 -1.03
C SER A 261 5.73 -9.60 -2.40
N TYR A 262 5.47 -8.51 -3.12
CA TYR A 262 4.87 -8.56 -4.46
C TYR A 262 5.76 -9.30 -5.47
N VAL A 263 7.06 -9.00 -5.46
CA VAL A 263 8.01 -9.61 -6.39
C VAL A 263 8.16 -11.10 -6.12
N VAL A 264 8.29 -11.52 -4.84
CA VAL A 264 8.38 -12.93 -4.48
C VAL A 264 7.11 -13.68 -4.89
N THR A 265 5.92 -13.12 -4.68
CA THR A 265 4.67 -13.77 -5.11
C THR A 265 4.57 -13.90 -6.63
N GLU A 266 5.01 -12.88 -7.37
CA GLU A 266 5.05 -12.92 -8.85
C GLU A 266 6.05 -13.96 -9.37
N LEU A 267 7.24 -14.04 -8.78
CA LEU A 267 8.28 -15.01 -9.16
C LEU A 267 7.86 -16.46 -8.81
N ALA A 268 7.18 -16.64 -7.68
CA ALA A 268 6.60 -17.91 -7.26
C ALA A 268 5.43 -18.35 -8.18
N GLY A 269 4.84 -17.42 -8.95
CA GLY A 269 3.60 -17.66 -9.69
C GLY A 269 2.37 -17.76 -8.77
N PHE A 270 2.45 -17.17 -7.58
CA PHE A 270 1.38 -17.17 -6.59
C PHE A 270 0.47 -15.96 -6.81
N GLN A 271 -0.77 -16.20 -7.23
CA GLN A 271 -1.71 -15.12 -7.51
C GLN A 271 -2.25 -14.50 -6.21
N VAL A 272 -1.96 -13.21 -6.03
CA VAL A 272 -2.51 -12.41 -4.93
C VAL A 272 -3.58 -11.48 -5.47
N GLN A 273 -4.80 -11.59 -4.95
CA GLN A 273 -5.85 -10.63 -5.25
C GLN A 273 -5.61 -9.33 -4.46
N THR A 274 -5.33 -8.25 -5.18
CA THR A 274 -5.23 -6.91 -4.59
C THR A 274 -6.59 -6.22 -4.59
N GLU A 275 -6.90 -5.51 -3.51
CA GLU A 275 -8.08 -4.63 -3.49
C GLU A 275 -7.96 -3.54 -4.57
N PRO A 276 -9.03 -3.25 -5.35
CA PRO A 276 -9.00 -2.19 -6.33
C PRO A 276 -8.87 -0.81 -5.65
N ILE A 277 -8.20 0.12 -6.32
CA ILE A 277 -8.21 1.52 -5.88
C ILE A 277 -9.52 2.15 -6.35
N VAL A 278 -10.44 2.33 -5.41
CA VAL A 278 -11.66 3.08 -5.69
C VAL A 278 -11.40 4.56 -5.44
N ASN A 279 -11.22 5.32 -6.53
CA ASN A 279 -11.17 6.77 -6.50
C ASN A 279 -12.56 7.30 -6.87
N PHE A 280 -13.37 7.66 -5.87
CA PHE A 280 -14.62 8.36 -6.11
C PHE A 280 -14.36 9.85 -6.35
N ASP A 281 -14.77 10.34 -7.51
CA ASP A 281 -14.89 11.78 -7.78
C ASP A 281 -16.27 12.30 -7.31
N THR A 282 -16.48 13.62 -7.46
CA THR A 282 -17.74 14.27 -7.07
C THR A 282 -18.94 13.68 -7.80
N ASP A 283 -18.80 13.34 -9.09
CA ASP A 283 -19.88 12.80 -9.91
C ASP A 283 -20.30 11.40 -9.46
N HIS A 284 -19.34 10.59 -8.97
CA HIS A 284 -19.66 9.32 -8.34
C HIS A 284 -20.46 9.51 -7.05
N TYR A 285 -20.11 10.48 -6.19
CA TYR A 285 -20.91 10.74 -4.98
C TYR A 285 -22.30 11.28 -5.32
N HIS A 286 -22.42 12.13 -6.34
CA HIS A 286 -23.72 12.55 -6.88
C HIS A 286 -24.54 11.37 -7.39
N THR A 287 -23.92 10.46 -8.12
CA THR A 287 -24.57 9.24 -8.62
C THR A 287 -25.04 8.35 -7.48
N LEU A 288 -24.24 8.17 -6.43
CA LEU A 288 -24.61 7.38 -5.26
C LEU A 288 -25.77 8.03 -4.48
N HIS A 289 -25.72 9.34 -4.30
CA HIS A 289 -26.82 10.10 -3.68
C HIS A 289 -28.11 10.01 -4.51
N GLN A 290 -28.01 10.17 -5.83
CA GLN A 290 -29.16 10.05 -6.73
C GLN A 290 -29.76 8.64 -6.70
N ARG A 291 -28.92 7.60 -6.66
CA ARG A 291 -29.38 6.22 -6.51
C ARG A 291 -30.07 5.95 -5.17
N LEU A 292 -29.60 6.57 -4.09
CA LEU A 292 -30.27 6.50 -2.79
C LEU A 292 -31.68 7.11 -2.85
N ILE A 293 -31.82 8.27 -3.51
CA ILE A 293 -33.10 8.93 -3.75
C ILE A 293 -34.03 8.03 -4.59
N GLU A 294 -33.55 7.51 -5.72
CA GLU A 294 -34.31 6.64 -6.61
C GLU A 294 -34.77 5.36 -5.90
N HIS A 295 -33.90 4.76 -5.09
CA HIS A 295 -34.22 3.58 -4.29
C HIS A 295 -35.34 3.87 -3.28
N GLU A 296 -35.27 4.97 -2.54
CA GLU A 296 -36.30 5.35 -1.56
C GLU A 296 -37.64 5.66 -2.24
N GLU A 297 -37.64 6.29 -3.41
CA GLU A 297 -38.83 6.49 -4.24
C GLU A 297 -39.43 5.16 -4.70
N LEU A 298 -38.61 4.22 -5.15
CA LEU A 298 -39.07 2.91 -5.64
C LEU A 298 -39.64 2.04 -4.52
N VAL A 299 -38.99 2.00 -3.36
CA VAL A 299 -39.37 1.10 -2.25
C VAL A 299 -40.51 1.69 -1.43
N TYR A 300 -40.52 3.01 -1.23
CA TYR A 300 -41.42 3.65 -0.28
C TYR A 300 -42.33 4.72 -0.89
N GLY A 301 -42.24 4.96 -2.20
CA GLY A 301 -43.06 5.93 -2.92
C GLY A 301 -42.70 7.40 -2.67
N THR A 302 -41.63 7.69 -1.91
CA THR A 302 -41.18 9.06 -1.64
C THR A 302 -39.71 9.11 -1.20
N SER A 303 -38.96 10.09 -1.70
CA SER A 303 -37.59 10.42 -1.30
C SER A 303 -37.52 11.53 -0.24
N GLN A 304 -38.64 12.10 0.21
CA GLN A 304 -38.67 13.24 1.16
C GLN A 304 -37.98 12.94 2.50
N GLN A 305 -37.80 11.66 2.82
CA GLN A 305 -37.11 11.23 4.04
C GLN A 305 -35.61 11.02 3.85
N VAL A 306 -35.06 11.14 2.63
CA VAL A 306 -33.62 11.21 2.40
C VAL A 306 -33.13 12.58 2.88
N GLN A 307 -32.66 12.61 4.12
CA GLN A 307 -32.16 13.83 4.77
C GLN A 307 -30.64 13.97 4.67
N VAL A 308 -29.97 13.06 3.95
CA VAL A 308 -28.52 13.13 3.72
C VAL A 308 -28.22 13.89 2.44
N ASP A 309 -27.22 14.76 2.44
CA ASP A 309 -26.73 15.43 1.23
C ASP A 309 -25.53 14.71 0.59
N VAL A 310 -25.05 15.22 -0.55
CA VAL A 310 -23.92 14.63 -1.29
C VAL A 310 -22.62 14.67 -0.49
N GLU A 311 -22.43 15.69 0.36
CA GLU A 311 -21.23 15.79 1.21
C GLU A 311 -21.27 14.75 2.34
N GLU A 312 -22.46 14.49 2.90
CA GLU A 312 -22.69 13.44 3.87
C GLU A 312 -22.57 12.05 3.25
N VAL A 313 -23.07 11.84 2.02
CA VAL A 313 -22.81 10.60 1.25
C VAL A 313 -21.32 10.42 1.00
N MET A 314 -20.61 11.48 0.61
CA MET A 314 -19.16 11.44 0.45
C MET A 314 -18.46 11.09 1.76
N TYR A 315 -18.90 11.66 2.89
CA TYR A 315 -18.36 11.35 4.21
C TYR A 315 -18.60 9.89 4.57
N ILE A 316 -19.84 9.40 4.45
CA ILE A 316 -20.24 8.03 4.76
C ILE A 316 -19.46 7.03 3.90
N VAL A 317 -19.37 7.25 2.59
CA VAL A 317 -18.63 6.38 1.66
C VAL A 317 -17.14 6.38 2.00
N LYS A 318 -16.53 7.54 2.29
CA LYS A 318 -15.12 7.62 2.70
C LYS A 318 -14.89 6.92 4.02
N GLU A 319 -15.78 7.05 4.99
CA GLU A 319 -15.60 6.50 6.34
C GLU A 319 -15.89 4.98 6.39
N LEU A 320 -16.91 4.50 5.67
CA LEU A 320 -17.17 3.07 5.46
C LEU A 320 -16.01 2.40 4.73
N TRP A 321 -15.52 3.01 3.64
CA TRP A 321 -14.35 2.50 2.89
C TRP A 321 -13.05 2.57 3.70
N HIS A 322 -12.96 3.47 4.68
CA HIS A 322 -11.80 3.59 5.57
C HIS A 322 -11.91 2.75 6.84
N GLY A 323 -12.98 1.95 7.02
CA GLY A 323 -13.16 1.07 8.18
C GLY A 323 -13.26 1.80 9.52
N ARG A 324 -13.83 3.03 9.56
CA ARG A 324 -14.04 3.78 10.81
C ARG A 324 -15.50 3.68 11.27
N SER A 325 -15.69 3.44 12.58
CA SER A 325 -16.99 3.47 13.25
C SER A 325 -17.38 4.92 13.57
N ALA A 326 -18.65 5.28 13.38
CA ALA A 326 -19.23 6.58 13.76
C ALA A 326 -19.29 6.85 15.29
N ARG A 327 -18.55 6.09 16.13
CA ARG A 327 -18.58 6.14 17.61
C ARG A 327 -17.30 6.73 18.24
N ASP A 328 -16.40 7.31 17.47
CA ASP A 328 -15.16 7.88 18.03
C ASP A 328 -15.45 9.24 18.69
N GLN A 329 -15.40 9.32 20.03
CA GLN A 329 -15.74 10.54 20.80
C GLN A 329 -14.55 11.49 21.01
N LEU A 330 -13.37 11.17 20.49
CA LEU A 330 -12.18 12.02 20.57
C LEU A 330 -11.96 12.73 19.25
N VAL A 331 -12.30 14.02 19.17
CA VAL A 331 -11.74 14.90 18.13
C VAL A 331 -10.27 15.11 18.48
N LYS A 332 -9.40 14.23 17.98
CA LYS A 332 -7.95 14.49 17.93
C LYS A 332 -7.58 14.89 16.51
N GLU A 333 -6.89 16.02 16.40
CA GLU A 333 -6.16 16.37 15.18
C GLU A 333 -5.23 15.21 14.78
N VAL A 334 -5.49 14.69 13.57
CA VAL A 334 -4.62 13.90 12.69
C VAL A 334 -4.02 12.57 13.23
N GLY A 335 -4.18 11.49 12.46
CA GLY A 335 -3.25 10.35 12.47
C GLY A 335 -3.77 9.06 13.12
N ARG A 336 -2.97 8.01 12.96
CA ARG A 336 -3.36 6.59 13.06
C ARG A 336 -3.33 5.98 14.45
N GLY A 337 -4.12 4.92 14.59
CA GLY A 337 -3.75 3.66 15.24
C GLY A 337 -4.88 2.66 15.00
N MET A 338 -4.63 1.51 14.34
CA MET A 338 -4.84 0.13 14.83
C MET A 338 -6.02 -0.02 15.82
N TRP A 339 -6.93 -1.00 15.68
CA TRP A 339 -6.78 -2.37 16.20
C TRP A 339 -7.76 -3.37 15.54
N ARG A 340 -7.39 -4.65 15.59
CA ARG A 340 -8.03 -5.85 15.01
C ARG A 340 -9.13 -6.47 15.90
N SER A 341 -9.96 -7.30 15.24
CA SER A 341 -10.70 -8.50 15.73
C SER A 341 -11.94 -8.21 16.59
N VAL A 342 -13.10 -8.85 16.42
CA VAL A 342 -13.38 -10.30 16.51
C VAL A 342 -14.78 -10.63 15.92
N ASP A 343 -14.83 -11.71 15.16
CA ASP A 343 -15.82 -12.81 14.95
C ASP A 343 -17.34 -12.62 14.84
N GLU A 344 -17.84 -13.30 13.80
CA GLU A 344 -18.94 -14.27 13.70
C GLU A 344 -20.10 -14.18 14.72
N HIS A 345 -21.30 -13.86 14.21
CA HIS A 345 -22.46 -14.77 14.26
C HIS A 345 -23.69 -14.23 13.52
N GLU A 346 -24.34 -15.15 12.79
CA GLU A 346 -25.72 -15.21 12.31
C GLU A 346 -26.24 -14.08 11.39
N SER A 347 -25.98 -14.23 10.09
CA SER A 347 -26.68 -13.52 9.03
C SER A 347 -28.13 -14.04 8.89
N ARG A 348 -29.12 -13.28 9.36
CA ARG A 348 -30.52 -13.42 8.89
C ARG A 348 -30.75 -12.54 7.68
N THR A 349 -31.38 -13.08 6.64
CA THR A 349 -31.64 -12.36 5.39
C THR A 349 -32.85 -11.43 5.52
N LEU A 350 -32.89 -10.36 4.72
CA LEU A 350 -33.95 -9.34 4.76
C LEU A 350 -35.32 -9.89 4.35
N ASP A 351 -35.33 -10.89 3.49
CA ASP A 351 -36.53 -11.61 3.09
C ASP A 351 -37.17 -12.34 4.28
N ASP A 352 -36.36 -12.90 5.20
CA ASP A 352 -36.88 -13.58 6.40
C ASP A 352 -37.64 -12.62 7.33
N ILE A 353 -37.22 -11.35 7.37
CA ILE A 353 -37.81 -10.34 8.27
C ILE A 353 -39.07 -9.74 7.64
N LYS A 354 -39.08 -9.56 6.32
CA LYS A 354 -40.23 -9.08 5.56
C LYS A 354 -41.41 -10.07 5.62
N GLU A 355 -41.11 -11.36 5.62
CA GLU A 355 -42.11 -12.42 5.67
C GLU A 355 -42.67 -12.65 7.09
N LYS A 356 -41.82 -12.56 8.12
CA LYS A 356 -42.22 -12.88 9.50
C LYS A 356 -42.77 -11.70 10.29
N GLU A 357 -42.35 -10.47 9.99
CA GLU A 357 -42.75 -9.27 10.74
C GLU A 357 -43.06 -8.07 9.83
N PRO A 358 -44.14 -8.15 9.02
CA PRO A 358 -44.46 -7.15 8.01
C PRO A 358 -44.83 -5.78 8.60
N GLU A 359 -45.42 -5.74 9.79
CA GLU A 359 -45.72 -4.47 10.50
C GLU A 359 -44.44 -3.79 11.01
N PHE A 360 -43.44 -4.56 11.45
CA PHE A 360 -42.13 -4.05 11.84
C PHE A 360 -41.35 -3.55 10.62
N TYR A 361 -41.37 -4.29 9.51
CA TYR A 361 -40.75 -3.88 8.25
C TYR A 361 -41.32 -2.55 7.72
N ASN A 362 -42.64 -2.36 7.79
CA ASN A 362 -43.32 -1.17 7.29
C ASN A 362 -43.23 0.06 8.22
N SER A 363 -42.84 -0.12 9.49
CA SER A 363 -42.81 0.93 10.52
C SER A 363 -41.39 1.36 10.94
N ARG A 364 -40.34 0.85 10.27
CA ARG A 364 -38.94 1.20 10.60
C ARG A 364 -38.69 2.71 10.46
N PRO A 365 -38.06 3.36 11.44
CA PRO A 365 -37.67 4.76 11.32
C PRO A 365 -36.61 4.91 10.22
N ARG A 366 -36.91 5.76 9.24
CA ARG A 366 -36.00 6.08 8.13
C ARG A 366 -34.95 7.10 8.58
N LEU A 367 -33.81 7.11 7.92
CA LEU A 367 -32.66 7.98 8.23
C LEU A 367 -33.04 9.46 8.12
N LEU A 368 -33.40 10.08 9.24
CA LEU A 368 -33.70 11.51 9.34
C LEU A 368 -32.54 12.24 10.02
N LEU A 369 -31.82 13.09 9.29
CA LEU A 369 -30.85 14.05 9.84
C LEU A 369 -31.20 15.47 9.39
N SER A 370 -31.83 16.25 10.27
CA SER A 370 -32.05 17.67 10.05
C SER A 370 -30.85 18.50 10.55
N ARG A 371 -30.40 19.40 9.68
CA ARG A 371 -29.37 20.46 9.81
C ARG A 371 -29.11 21.05 11.22
N TRP A 372 -27.82 21.13 11.54
CA TRP A 372 -27.08 22.12 12.36
C TRP A 372 -27.59 22.44 13.77
N VAL A 373 -26.92 21.89 14.81
CA VAL A 373 -26.50 22.69 16.00
C VAL A 373 -25.19 22.12 16.57
N SER A 374 -24.27 23.03 16.88
CA SER A 374 -22.99 22.78 17.55
C SER A 374 -23.14 22.59 19.07
N TYR A 375 -22.23 21.80 19.64
CA TYR A 375 -21.78 21.72 21.05
C TYR A 375 -22.39 20.68 22.02
N THR A 376 -21.50 19.77 22.47
CA THR A 376 -21.28 19.30 23.86
C THR A 376 -22.51 19.13 24.78
N LEU A 377 -23.06 17.91 24.93
CA LEU A 377 -23.62 17.31 26.17
C LEU A 377 -24.35 15.96 25.91
N ALA A 378 -24.63 15.22 26.99
CA ALA A 378 -25.13 13.83 27.06
C ALA A 378 -26.44 13.53 26.26
N PRO A 379 -26.71 12.25 25.89
CA PRO A 379 -27.82 11.90 25.00
C PRO A 379 -29.21 12.20 25.61
N PRO A 380 -30.24 12.48 24.77
CA PRO A 380 -31.55 12.91 25.24
C PRO A 380 -32.39 11.77 25.85
N ASN A 381 -33.29 12.12 26.77
CA ASN A 381 -34.22 11.22 27.47
C ASN A 381 -35.19 10.42 26.56
N THR A 382 -35.20 10.67 25.25
CA THR A 382 -36.02 9.98 24.25
C THR A 382 -35.56 8.56 23.95
N ILE A 383 -34.32 8.18 24.33
CA ILE A 383 -33.76 6.83 24.08
C ILE A 383 -34.05 5.85 25.23
N ASN A 384 -34.38 6.35 26.44
CA ASN A 384 -34.53 5.52 27.65
C ASN A 384 -35.57 4.38 27.58
N PRO A 385 -36.74 4.54 26.94
CA PRO A 385 -37.71 3.44 26.83
C PRO A 385 -37.20 2.26 25.99
N TYR A 386 -36.49 2.55 24.89
CA TYR A 386 -35.92 1.55 23.98
C TYR A 386 -34.80 0.72 24.64
N LEU A 387 -34.09 1.30 25.62
CA LEU A 387 -33.07 0.59 26.39
C LEU A 387 -33.65 -0.42 27.39
N ARG A 388 -34.85 -0.14 27.93
CA ARG A 388 -35.51 -0.98 28.94
C ARG A 388 -36.19 -2.21 28.31
N GLU A 389 -36.68 -2.08 27.08
CA GLU A 389 -37.38 -3.14 26.33
C GLU A 389 -36.43 -4.18 25.71
N ALA A 390 -35.17 -3.80 25.45
CA ALA A 390 -34.10 -4.70 24.99
C ALA A 390 -33.46 -5.56 26.11
N GLY A 391 -34.07 -5.60 27.31
CA GLY A 391 -33.64 -6.48 28.42
C GLY A 391 -32.44 -5.98 29.23
N VAL A 392 -32.11 -4.69 29.15
CA VAL A 392 -30.97 -4.11 29.86
C VAL A 392 -31.42 -3.69 31.27
N GLY A 393 -31.08 -4.52 32.26
CA GLY A 393 -31.31 -4.21 33.67
C GLY A 393 -30.58 -2.94 34.14
N ASP A 394 -31.06 -2.36 35.24
CA ASP A 394 -30.90 -0.95 35.64
C ASP A 394 -29.47 -0.41 35.88
N THR A 395 -28.40 -1.14 35.60
CA THR A 395 -27.02 -0.64 35.74
C THR A 395 -26.05 -1.32 34.78
N VAL A 396 -25.71 -0.65 33.67
CA VAL A 396 -24.43 -0.64 32.91
C VAL A 396 -24.71 -0.05 31.52
N GLN A 397 -24.08 1.09 31.19
CA GLN A 397 -24.29 1.81 29.94
C GLN A 397 -23.72 1.06 28.71
N LEU A 398 -24.56 1.00 27.68
CA LEU A 398 -24.59 -0.04 26.66
C LEU A 398 -23.50 0.02 25.59
N ARG A 399 -22.91 -1.16 25.41
CA ARG A 399 -22.13 -1.61 24.26
C ARG A 399 -23.04 -2.06 23.11
N ASN A 400 -22.46 -2.02 21.91
CA ASN A 400 -22.78 -2.80 20.70
C ASN A 400 -24.04 -2.41 19.89
N PHE A 401 -23.77 -2.13 18.61
CA PHE A 401 -24.65 -1.61 17.58
C PHE A 401 -24.96 -2.71 16.56
N MET A 402 -26.15 -2.65 15.96
CA MET A 402 -26.46 -3.34 14.70
C MET A 402 -26.57 -2.32 13.58
N PHE A 403 -25.93 -2.60 12.45
CA PHE A 403 -26.20 -1.92 11.20
C PHE A 403 -27.55 -2.39 10.63
N ASP A 404 -28.26 -1.49 9.97
CA ASP A 404 -29.32 -1.91 9.07
C ASP A 404 -28.68 -2.55 7.83
N ASN A 405 -28.97 -3.84 7.61
CA ASN A 405 -28.50 -4.59 6.46
C ASN A 405 -28.90 -3.93 5.14
N PHE A 406 -29.94 -3.09 5.05
CA PHE A 406 -30.41 -2.57 3.76
C PHE A 406 -29.43 -1.63 3.03
N LEU A 407 -28.74 -0.74 3.75
CA LEU A 407 -27.74 0.14 3.13
C LEU A 407 -26.53 -0.69 2.69
N ILE A 408 -26.08 -1.61 3.54
CA ILE A 408 -24.95 -2.51 3.26
C ILE A 408 -25.29 -3.44 2.11
N THR A 409 -26.47 -4.05 2.07
CA THR A 409 -26.97 -4.92 1.00
C THR A 409 -27.05 -4.17 -0.33
N ALA A 410 -27.55 -2.92 -0.36
CA ALA A 410 -27.53 -2.09 -1.57
C ALA A 410 -26.10 -1.73 -2.04
N PHE A 411 -25.15 -1.58 -1.11
CA PHE A 411 -23.73 -1.32 -1.42
C PHE A 411 -22.91 -2.61 -1.72
N VAL A 412 -23.30 -3.77 -1.19
CA VAL A 412 -22.53 -5.04 -1.20
C VAL A 412 -23.10 -6.07 -2.19
N GLU A 413 -24.42 -6.19 -2.39
CA GLU A 413 -25.00 -7.19 -3.31
C GLU A 413 -24.58 -6.97 -4.77
N ARG A 414 -24.18 -5.74 -5.13
CA ARG A 414 -23.70 -5.43 -6.48
C ARG A 414 -22.18 -5.54 -6.65
N TRP A 415 -21.45 -5.83 -5.57
CA TRP A 415 -19.98 -5.89 -5.54
C TRP A 415 -19.43 -7.29 -5.21
N ARG A 416 -20.23 -8.36 -5.37
CA ARG A 416 -19.69 -9.72 -5.47
C ARG A 416 -19.13 -9.96 -6.89
N PRO A 417 -17.82 -10.23 -7.05
CA PRO A 417 -17.23 -10.54 -8.37
C PRO A 417 -17.77 -11.86 -8.98
N GLU A 418 -18.37 -12.71 -8.16
CA GLU A 418 -18.81 -14.06 -8.53
C GLU A 418 -20.12 -14.09 -9.34
N THR A 419 -20.90 -13.01 -9.36
CA THR A 419 -22.22 -12.97 -10.03
C THR A 419 -22.22 -12.33 -11.43
N HIS A 420 -21.05 -11.97 -11.97
CA HIS A 420 -20.96 -11.42 -13.32
C HIS A 420 -20.19 -12.36 -14.26
N SER A 421 -20.87 -13.38 -14.76
CA SER A 421 -20.49 -14.04 -16.02
C SER A 421 -20.79 -13.08 -17.16
N PHE A 422 -19.77 -12.36 -17.63
CA PHE A 422 -19.85 -11.61 -18.88
C PHE A 422 -19.70 -12.59 -20.05
N HIS A 423 -20.80 -12.91 -20.73
CA HIS A 423 -20.72 -13.35 -22.12
C HIS A 423 -20.41 -12.12 -22.97
N LEU A 424 -19.20 -12.06 -23.52
CA LEU A 424 -18.87 -11.13 -24.60
C LEU A 424 -19.29 -11.76 -25.95
N PRO A 425 -19.69 -10.95 -26.94
CA PRO A 425 -19.91 -11.42 -28.31
C PRO A 425 -18.62 -11.93 -28.96
#